data_AF-A0A956THX8-F1
#
_entry.id   AF-A0A956THX8-F1
#
_cell.length_a   1.000
_cell.length_b   1.000
_cell.length_c   1.000
_cell.angle_alpha   90.00
_cell.angle_beta   90.00
_cell.angle_gamma   90.00
#
_symmetry.space_group_name_H-M   'P 1'
#
loop_
_entity.id
_entity.type
_entity.pdbx_description
1 polymer ?
#
loop_
_entity_poly.entity_id
_entity_poly.type
_entity_poly.pdbx_seq_one_letter_code
_entity_poly.pdbx_strand_id
1 'polypeptide(L)'
;VEQIMMSSVARERQRFDRFLTYFGTLGNNAPFIGLFGTVLGIIRAFHNLSGDLTGGADVVMGAISEALVATAARIFVAIPALAAYNGFQRKVEQLHALALGPAPAEGRVD
;
A
#
# COMPACT_ATOMS: atom_id res chain seq x y z
N VAL A 1 31.94 1.40 -24.99
CA VAL A 1 30.74 2.25 -24.94
C VAL A 1 29.54 1.47 -24.41
N GLU A 2 29.26 0.28 -24.95
CA GLU A 2 28.18 -0.62 -24.53
C GLU A 2 28.21 -1.02 -23.05
N GLN A 3 29.38 -1.41 -22.51
CA GLN A 3 29.54 -1.74 -21.09
C GLN A 3 29.28 -0.54 -20.16
N ILE A 4 29.60 0.67 -20.62
CA ILE A 4 29.33 1.91 -19.87
C ILE A 4 27.83 2.18 -19.88
N MET A 5 27.17 2.04 -21.05
CA MET A 5 25.73 2.22 -21.20
C MET A 5 24.91 1.22 -20.35
N MET A 6 25.29 -0.07 -20.34
CA MET A 6 24.65 -1.08 -19.48
C MET A 6 24.80 -0.75 -17.99
N SER A 7 25.97 -0.25 -17.58
CA SER A 7 26.19 0.18 -16.19
C SER A 7 25.35 1.41 -15.79
N SER A 8 25.02 2.28 -16.75
CA SER A 8 24.16 3.45 -16.54
C SER A 8 22.70 3.04 -16.35
N VAL A 9 22.20 2.17 -17.23
CA VAL A 9 20.82 1.63 -17.16
C VAL A 9 20.63 0.84 -15.87
N ALA A 10 21.61 0.03 -15.47
CA ALA A 10 21.55 -0.73 -14.23
C ALA A 10 21.43 0.17 -12.99
N ARG A 11 22.14 1.31 -12.97
CA ARG A 11 22.05 2.30 -11.89
C ARG A 11 20.69 3.01 -11.86
N GLU A 12 20.16 3.38 -13.01
CA GLU A 12 18.83 4.00 -13.13
C GLU A 12 17.74 3.04 -12.64
N ARG A 13 17.82 1.76 -13.04
CA ARG A 13 16.93 0.68 -12.61
C ARG A 13 16.96 0.48 -11.10
N GLN A 14 18.15 0.43 -10.50
CA GLN A 14 18.30 0.28 -9.05
C GLN A 14 17.62 1.42 -8.27
N ARG A 15 17.57 2.63 -8.85
CA ARG A 15 16.85 3.75 -8.24
C ARG A 15 15.34 3.53 -8.27
N PHE A 16 14.78 3.06 -9.38
CA PHE A 16 13.35 2.75 -9.49
C PHE A 16 12.92 1.53 -8.66
N ASP A 17 13.73 0.47 -8.64
CA ASP A 17 13.46 -0.74 -7.85
C ASP A 17 13.31 -0.41 -6.36
N ARG A 18 14.14 0.52 -5.85
CA ARG A 18 14.03 1.00 -4.46
C ARG A 18 12.65 1.61 -4.18
N PHE A 19 12.16 2.49 -5.05
CA PHE A 19 10.84 3.10 -4.88
C PHE A 19 9.71 2.08 -5.05
N LEU A 20 9.85 1.13 -5.97
CA LEU A 20 8.90 0.03 -6.13
C LEU A 20 8.78 -0.82 -4.88
N THR A 21 9.90 -1.17 -4.24
CA THR A 21 9.88 -1.90 -2.97
C THR A 21 9.13 -1.12 -1.89
N TYR A 22 9.33 0.20 -1.79
CA TYR A 22 8.63 1.05 -0.82
C TYR A 22 7.12 1.14 -1.08
N PHE A 23 6.69 1.40 -2.32
CA PHE A 23 5.27 1.49 -2.65
C PHE A 23 4.57 0.13 -2.54
N GLY A 24 5.25 -0.96 -2.90
CA GLY A 24 4.74 -2.32 -2.74
C GLY A 24 4.54 -2.69 -1.26
N THR A 25 5.51 -2.37 -0.40
CA THR A 25 5.37 -2.59 1.05
C THR A 25 4.32 -1.69 1.67
N LEU A 26 4.23 -0.41 1.31
CA LEU A 26 3.17 0.49 1.79
C LEU A 26 1.78 0.01 1.37
N GLY A 27 1.61 -0.35 0.09
CA GLY A 27 0.34 -0.87 -0.43
C GLY A 27 -0.09 -2.17 0.25
N ASN A 28 0.85 -3.09 0.47
CA ASN A 28 0.57 -4.37 1.13
C ASN A 28 0.32 -4.22 2.64
N ASN A 29 0.93 -3.21 3.29
CA ASN A 29 0.74 -2.98 4.73
C ASN A 29 -0.44 -2.06 5.07
N ALA A 30 -0.94 -1.26 4.12
CA ALA A 30 -2.08 -0.36 4.33
C ALA A 30 -3.35 -1.03 4.92
N PRO A 31 -3.72 -2.28 4.54
CA PRO A 31 -4.85 -2.98 5.17
C PRO A 31 -4.68 -3.19 6.68
N PHE A 32 -3.47 -3.48 7.15
CA PHE A 32 -3.20 -3.72 8.57
C PHE A 32 -3.36 -2.46 9.41
N ILE A 33 -3.05 -1.28 8.85
CA ILE A 33 -3.26 0.00 9.53
C ILE A 33 -4.75 0.26 9.78
N GLY A 34 -5.60 0.00 8.77
CA GLY A 34 -7.05 0.15 8.92
C GLY A 34 -7.64 -0.84 9.92
N LEU A 35 -7.23 -2.12 9.84
CA LEU A 35 -7.64 -3.15 10.79
C LEU A 35 -7.23 -2.78 12.23
N PHE A 36 -5.99 -2.32 12.43
CA PHE A 36 -5.50 -1.87 13.73
C PHE A 36 -6.34 -0.72 14.30
N GLY A 37 -6.74 0.24 13.47
CA GLY A 37 -7.64 1.32 13.87
C GLY A 37 -9.01 0.82 14.34
N THR A 38 -9.59 -0.17 13.65
CA THR A 38 -10.85 -0.79 14.09
C THR A 38 -10.73 -1.48 15.45
N VAL A 39 -9.61 -2.18 15.69
CA VAL A 39 -9.34 -2.85 16.98
C VAL A 39 -9.22 -1.84 18.11
N LEU A 40 -8.47 -0.75 17.90
CA LEU A 40 -8.34 0.31 18.90
C LEU A 40 -9.69 0.99 19.22
N GLY A 41 -10.53 1.26 18.21
CA GLY A 41 -11.87 1.82 18.41
C GLY A 41 -12.75 0.92 19.26
N ILE A 42 -12.75 -0.39 18.99
CA ILE A 42 -13.48 -1.39 19.77
C ILE A 42 -12.97 -1.45 21.22
N ILE A 43 -11.65 -1.49 21.44
CA ILE A 43 -11.08 -1.50 22.79
C ILE A 43 -11.50 -0.26 23.59
N ARG A 44 -11.49 0.93 22.97
CA ARG A 44 -11.96 2.17 23.60
C ARG A 44 -13.45 2.12 23.91
N ALA A 45 -14.27 1.57 23.02
CA ALA A 45 -15.71 1.39 23.25
C ALA A 45 -15.98 0.58 24.52
N PHE A 46 -15.31 -0.58 24.64
CA PHE A 46 -15.47 -1.47 25.79
C PHE A 46 -14.92 -0.85 27.08
N HIS A 47 -13.82 -0.10 26.99
CA HIS A 47 -13.27 0.62 28.14
C HIS A 47 -14.24 1.69 28.67
N ASN A 48 -14.82 2.48 27.77
CA ASN A 48 -15.80 3.51 28.13
C ASN A 48 -17.10 2.90 28.68
N LEU A 49 -17.57 1.80 28.07
CA LEU A 49 -18.76 1.07 28.53
C LEU A 49 -18.58 0.48 29.95
N SER A 50 -17.36 0.07 30.30
CA SER A 50 -17.07 -0.43 31.66
C SER A 50 -17.14 0.64 32.75
N GLY A 51 -17.02 1.92 32.39
CA GLY A 51 -17.08 3.06 33.30
C GLY A 51 -18.47 3.68 33.46
N ASP A 52 -19.33 3.56 32.42
CA ASP A 52 -20.61 4.26 32.37
C ASP A 52 -21.71 3.35 31.75
N LEU A 53 -22.48 2.68 32.61
CA LEU A 53 -23.48 1.66 32.22
C LEU A 53 -24.76 2.26 31.61
N THR A 54 -25.04 3.54 31.86
CA THR A 54 -26.29 4.21 31.42
C THR A 54 -26.18 4.85 30.04
N GLY A 55 -24.96 5.09 29.53
CA GLY A 55 -24.68 5.73 28.23
C GLY A 55 -24.23 4.78 27.11
N GLY A 56 -24.30 3.46 27.32
CA GLY A 56 -23.62 2.47 26.49
C GLY A 56 -23.96 2.47 24.99
N ALA A 57 -25.16 2.88 24.60
CA ALA A 57 -25.56 2.93 23.19
C ALA A 57 -24.79 4.00 22.39
N ASP A 58 -24.66 5.22 22.93
CA ASP A 58 -23.94 6.31 22.26
C ASP A 58 -22.43 6.01 22.16
N VAL A 59 -21.87 5.37 23.19
CA VAL A 59 -20.46 4.95 23.22
C VAL A 59 -20.17 3.91 22.13
N VAL A 60 -21.03 2.90 21.97
CA VAL A 60 -20.88 1.87 20.95
C VAL A 60 -21.02 2.47 19.54
N MET A 61 -22.00 3.35 19.33
CA MET A 61 -22.19 4.02 18.05
C MET A 61 -20.99 4.90 17.67
N GLY A 62 -20.37 5.58 18.64
CA GLY A 62 -19.13 6.33 18.45
C GLY A 62 -17.96 5.46 18.00
N ALA A 63 -17.78 4.29 18.62
CA ALA A 63 -16.71 3.37 18.26
C ALA A 63 -16.88 2.73 16.87
N ILE A 64 -18.11 2.41 16.47
CA ILE A 64 -18.41 1.93 15.12
C ILE A 64 -18.07 3.02 14.09
N SER A 65 -18.39 4.28 14.38
CA SER A 65 -18.02 5.41 13.53
C SER A 65 -16.50 5.55 13.36
N GLU A 66 -15.72 5.47 14.44
CA GLU A 66 -14.25 5.48 14.37
C GLU A 66 -13.70 4.32 13.53
N ALA A 67 -14.26 3.12 13.67
CA ALA A 67 -13.88 1.95 12.89
C ALA A 67 -14.15 2.12 11.38
N LEU A 68 -15.28 2.76 11.02
CA LEU A 68 -15.60 3.08 9.63
C LEU A 68 -14.64 4.12 9.05
N VAL A 69 -14.25 5.14 9.83
CA VAL A 69 -13.24 6.13 9.40
C VAL A 69 -11.87 5.47 9.18
N ALA A 70 -11.43 4.58 10.08
CA ALA A 70 -10.18 3.82 9.90
C ALA A 70 -10.20 2.97 8.61
N THR A 71 -11.37 2.41 8.28
CA THR A 71 -11.57 1.63 7.05
C THR A 71 -11.52 2.50 5.79
N ALA A 72 -12.14 3.68 5.82
CA ALA A 72 -12.05 4.64 4.72
C ALA A 72 -10.62 5.17 4.54
N ALA A 73 -9.92 5.44 5.63
CA ALA A 73 -8.54 5.95 5.63
C ALA A 73 -7.55 4.98 4.98
N ARG A 74 -7.66 3.67 5.23
CA ARG A 74 -6.77 2.69 4.57
C ARG A 74 -6.97 2.66 3.05
N ILE A 75 -8.19 2.84 2.56
CA ILE A 75 -8.51 2.83 1.13
C ILE A 75 -7.91 4.10 0.48
N PHE A 76 -8.03 5.24 1.16
CA PHE A 76 -7.44 6.50 0.73
C PHE A 76 -5.92 6.42 0.53
N VAL A 77 -5.20 5.65 1.37
CA VAL A 77 -3.75 5.46 1.25
C VAL A 77 -3.40 4.32 0.28
N ALA A 78 -4.15 3.23 0.26
CA ALA A 78 -3.85 2.04 -0.55
C ALA A 78 -3.97 2.29 -2.06
N ILE A 79 -5.01 3.01 -2.51
CA ILE A 79 -5.26 3.24 -3.95
C ILE A 79 -4.12 4.04 -4.60
N PRO A 80 -3.68 5.20 -4.06
CA PRO A 80 -2.58 5.96 -4.65
C PRO A 80 -1.25 5.22 -4.58
N ALA A 81 -0.98 4.48 -3.49
CA ALA A 81 0.24 3.69 -3.36
C ALA A 81 0.33 2.60 -4.42
N LEU A 82 -0.77 1.88 -4.68
CA LEU A 82 -0.82 0.84 -5.70
C LEU A 82 -0.77 1.42 -7.12
N ALA A 83 -1.41 2.56 -7.35
CA ALA A 83 -1.32 3.27 -8.62
C ALA A 83 0.12 3.72 -8.93
N ALA A 84 0.82 4.25 -7.93
CA ALA A 84 2.23 4.61 -8.05
C ALA A 84 3.10 3.37 -8.33
N TYR A 85 2.92 2.29 -7.56
CA TYR A 85 3.62 1.02 -7.78
C TYR A 85 3.47 0.51 -9.22
N ASN A 86 2.24 0.43 -9.73
CA ASN A 86 1.96 0.01 -11.10
C ASN A 86 2.56 0.96 -12.15
N GLY A 87 2.54 2.26 -11.90
CA GLY A 87 3.14 3.26 -12.80
C GLY A 87 4.67 3.16 -12.86
N PHE A 88 5.33 2.95 -11.73
CA PHE A 88 6.77 2.77 -11.67
C PHE A 88 7.21 1.43 -12.26
N GLN A 89 6.41 0.36 -12.11
CA GLN A 89 6.74 -0.95 -12.70
C GLN A 89 6.79 -0.85 -14.22
N ARG A 90 5.78 -0.21 -14.83
CA ARG A 90 5.75 0.03 -16.28
C ARG A 90 6.95 0.83 -16.77
N LYS A 91 7.43 1.81 -16.00
CA LYS A 91 8.63 2.58 -16.35
C LYS A 91 9.90 1.73 -16.29
N VAL A 92 10.05 0.86 -15.29
CA VAL A 92 11.18 -0.07 -15.19
C VAL A 92 11.18 -1.06 -16.35
N GLU A 93 10.02 -1.58 -16.70
CA GLU A 93 9.85 -2.53 -17.80
C GLU A 93 10.17 -1.90 -19.16
N GLN A 94 9.73 -0.65 -19.39
CA GLN A 94 10.10 0.12 -20.60
C GLN A 94 11.61 0.39 -20.69
N LEU A 95 12.26 0.75 -19.58
CA LEU A 95 13.72 0.93 -19.53
C LEU A 95 14.46 -0.39 -19.82
N HIS A 96 13.91 -1.53 -19.39
CA HIS A 96 14.48 -2.84 -19.66
C HIS A 96 14.35 -3.22 -21.15
N ALA A 97 13.17 -3.02 -21.73
CA ALA A 97 12.91 -3.29 -23.14
C ALA A 97 13.77 -2.45 -24.10
N LEU A 98 14.05 -1.18 -23.75
CA LEU A 98 14.96 -0.32 -24.52
C LEU A 98 16.43 -0.75 -24.43
N ALA A 99 16.84 -1.43 -23.35
CA ALA A 99 18.24 -1.77 -23.10
C ALA A 99 18.64 -3.17 -23.60
N LEU A 100 17.71 -4.13 -23.64
CA LEU A 100 17.99 -5.54 -23.99
C LEU A 100 17.13 -6.06 -25.16
N GLY A 101 16.26 -5.24 -25.75
CA GLY A 101 15.18 -5.72 -26.62
C GLY A 101 14.04 -6.34 -25.80
N PRO A 102 12.85 -6.54 -26.39
CA PRO A 102 11.68 -7.00 -25.65
C PRO A 102 11.97 -8.34 -24.95
N ALA A 103 11.75 -8.38 -23.63
CA ALA A 103 11.80 -9.62 -22.89
C ALA A 103 10.79 -10.61 -23.51
N PRO A 104 11.14 -11.90 -23.70
CA PRO A 104 10.17 -12.89 -24.14
C PRO A 104 8.99 -12.87 -23.17
N ALA A 105 7.79 -12.77 -23.72
CA ALA A 105 6.55 -12.72 -22.97
C ALA A 105 6.40 -14.01 -22.15
N GLU A 106 6.89 -13.98 -20.91
CA GLU A 106 6.76 -15.10 -20.00
C GLU A 106 5.35 -15.11 -19.45
N GLY A 107 4.54 -16.04 -19.98
CA GLY A 107 3.39 -16.61 -19.30
C GLY A 107 2.28 -15.64 -18.96
N ARG A 108 1.55 -15.16 -19.97
CA ARG A 108 0.13 -14.87 -19.77
C ARG A 108 -0.58 -16.21 -19.55
N VAL A 109 -0.60 -16.65 -18.28
CA VAL A 109 -1.44 -17.77 -17.83
C VAL A 109 -2.89 -17.27 -17.93
N ASP A 110 -3.55 -17.83 -18.92
CA ASP A 110 -4.99 -17.95 -19.11
C ASP A 110 -5.72 -18.50 -17.87
#